data_AF-A0A9E3QUI9-F1
#
_entry.id   AF-A0A9E3QUI9-F1
#
_cell.length_a   1.000
_cell.length_b   1.000
_cell.length_c   1.000
_cell.angle_alpha   90.00
_cell.angle_beta   90.00
_cell.angle_gamma   90.00
#
_symmetry.space_group_name_H-M   'P 1'
#
loop_
_entity.id
_entity.type
_entity.pdbx_description
1 polymer ?
#
loop_
_entity_poly.entity_id
_entity_poly.type
_entity_poly.pdbx_seq_one_letter_code
_entity_poly.pdbx_strand_id
1 'polypeptide(L)'
;LQARLAEAWGLSDTSHPEFPRQVPAAEPTEMAAPPDPIAYDRDQWRRKLKRILDKLPDTEAEWNPMLAEGRALGLDEPWMLRAQIEEFALLVRRVIADREFTPQEHRKLELARQLIGMPEAEAEAMLKSIIAEAEAFFGESVKGA
;
A
#
# COMPACT_ATOMS: atom_id res chain seq x y z
N LEU A 1 -24.21 46.09 -17.35
CA LEU A 1 -23.19 45.23 -16.69
C LEU A 1 -23.52 43.73 -16.77
N GLN A 2 -24.78 43.31 -16.92
CA GLN A 2 -25.12 41.88 -17.13
C GLN A 2 -24.80 41.35 -18.54
N ALA A 3 -24.72 42.20 -19.56
CA ALA A 3 -24.48 41.78 -20.94
C ALA A 3 -23.09 41.16 -21.21
N ARG A 4 -22.06 41.54 -20.43
CA ARG A 4 -20.69 41.02 -20.62
C ARG A 4 -20.46 39.62 -20.06
N LEU A 5 -21.30 39.17 -19.13
CA LEU A 5 -21.18 37.83 -18.55
C LEU A 5 -21.78 36.75 -19.47
N ALA A 6 -22.78 37.10 -20.30
CA ALA A 6 -23.38 36.15 -21.25
C ALA A 6 -22.43 35.82 -22.43
N GLU A 7 -21.58 36.78 -22.82
CA GLU A 7 -20.62 36.65 -23.91
C GLU A 7 -19.42 35.77 -23.52
N ALA A 8 -18.99 35.82 -22.25
CA ALA A 8 -17.92 34.97 -21.71
C ALA A 8 -18.33 33.49 -21.57
N TRP A 9 -19.64 33.19 -21.61
CA TRP A 9 -20.20 31.84 -21.48
C TRP A 9 -20.69 31.25 -22.82
N GLY A 10 -20.47 31.93 -23.95
CA GLY A 10 -20.82 31.40 -25.27
C GLY A 10 -22.32 31.18 -25.49
N LEU A 11 -23.18 31.83 -24.71
CA LEU A 11 -24.64 31.68 -24.79
C LEU A 11 -25.28 32.60 -25.85
N SER A 12 -24.47 33.23 -26.71
CA SER A 12 -24.91 34.12 -27.77
C SER A 12 -24.78 33.44 -29.14
N ASP A 13 -25.23 32.19 -29.23
CA ASP A 13 -25.48 31.56 -30.52
C ASP A 13 -26.84 30.85 -30.48
N THR A 14 -27.86 31.56 -30.94
CA THR A 14 -29.19 31.01 -31.24
C THR A 14 -29.25 30.60 -32.72
N SER A 15 -28.17 30.00 -33.22
CA SER A 15 -28.18 29.27 -34.48
C SER A 15 -28.51 27.81 -34.18
N HIS A 16 -29.79 27.47 -34.35
CA HIS A 16 -30.33 26.13 -34.18
C HIS A 16 -29.64 25.16 -35.17
N PRO A 17 -28.84 24.17 -34.73
CA PRO A 17 -28.43 23.08 -35.61
C PRO A 17 -29.54 22.04 -35.63
N GLU A 18 -30.03 21.69 -36.81
CA GLU A 18 -30.93 20.56 -37.02
C GLU A 18 -30.36 19.31 -36.31
N PHE A 19 -31.10 18.79 -35.33
CA PHE A 19 -30.71 17.58 -34.62
C PHE A 19 -30.63 16.41 -35.61
N PRO A 20 -29.47 15.75 -35.80
CA PRO A 20 -29.47 14.48 -36.49
C PRO A 20 -30.29 13.48 -35.66
N ARG A 21 -31.23 12.81 -36.34
CA ARG A 21 -32.10 11.75 -35.80
C ARG A 21 -31.34 10.83 -34.85
N GLN A 22 -31.91 10.69 -33.64
CA GLN A 22 -31.73 9.60 -32.67
C GLN A 22 -30.55 8.66 -32.97
N VAL A 23 -29.41 9.00 -32.39
CA VAL A 23 -28.41 7.98 -32.02
C VAL A 23 -29.11 7.09 -30.98
N PRO A 24 -29.10 5.75 -31.10
CA PRO A 24 -29.57 4.92 -30.00
C PRO A 24 -28.78 5.33 -28.77
N ALA A 25 -29.47 5.63 -27.67
CA ALA A 25 -28.81 5.86 -26.39
C ALA A 25 -27.90 4.65 -26.16
N ALA A 26 -26.58 4.86 -26.21
CA ALA A 26 -25.65 3.86 -25.72
C ALA A 26 -26.13 3.52 -24.32
N GLU A 27 -26.39 2.22 -24.09
CA GLU A 27 -26.78 1.72 -22.78
C GLU A 27 -25.84 2.36 -21.75
N PRO A 28 -26.37 2.84 -20.60
CA PRO A 28 -25.52 3.48 -19.60
C PRO A 28 -24.43 2.48 -19.27
N THR A 29 -23.21 2.78 -19.72
CA THR A 29 -22.04 1.98 -19.41
C THR A 29 -22.05 1.87 -17.90
N GLU A 30 -22.21 0.64 -17.41
CA GLU A 30 -22.31 0.30 -16.00
C GLU A 30 -21.28 1.15 -15.25
N MET A 31 -21.75 2.21 -14.59
CA MET A 31 -20.88 3.06 -13.81
C MET A 31 -20.31 2.14 -12.74
N ALA A 32 -19.02 1.83 -12.83
CA ALA A 32 -18.35 0.94 -11.90
C ALA A 32 -18.79 1.32 -10.48
N ALA A 33 -19.26 0.33 -9.73
CA ALA A 33 -19.75 0.56 -8.38
C ALA A 33 -18.73 1.42 -7.61
N PRO A 34 -19.17 2.45 -6.86
CA PRO A 34 -18.26 3.31 -6.14
C PRO A 34 -17.34 2.44 -5.27
N PRO A 35 -16.01 2.70 -5.27
CA PRO A 35 -15.06 1.86 -4.57
C PRO A 35 -15.41 1.80 -3.09
N ASP A 36 -15.24 0.60 -2.49
CA ASP A 36 -15.41 0.39 -1.06
C ASP A 36 -14.48 1.38 -0.31
N PRO A 37 -15.02 2.33 0.48
CA PRO A 37 -14.21 3.31 1.20
C PRO A 37 -13.15 2.63 2.08
N ILE A 38 -13.47 1.45 2.63
CA ILE A 38 -12.57 0.68 3.49
C ILE A 38 -11.34 0.19 2.69
N ALA A 39 -11.47 -0.06 1.39
CA ALA A 39 -10.34 -0.48 0.56
C ALA A 39 -9.28 0.62 0.44
N TYR A 40 -9.72 1.88 0.28
CA TYR A 40 -8.82 3.02 0.24
C TYR A 40 -8.07 3.19 1.57
N ASP A 41 -8.79 3.09 2.69
CA ASP A 41 -8.20 3.22 4.03
C ASP A 41 -7.17 2.10 4.31
N ARG A 42 -7.49 0.87 3.92
CA ARG A 42 -6.56 -0.28 4.00
C ARG A 42 -5.28 -0.04 3.21
N ASP A 43 -5.39 0.49 1.99
CA ASP A 43 -4.23 0.76 1.13
C ASP A 43 -3.35 1.87 1.71
N GLN A 44 -3.95 2.95 2.21
CA GLN A 44 -3.20 4.04 2.84
C GLN A 44 -2.49 3.57 4.11
N TRP A 45 -3.20 2.80 4.94
CA TRP A 45 -2.63 2.23 6.16
C TRP A 45 -1.47 1.27 5.83
N ARG A 46 -1.62 0.40 4.83
CA ARG A 46 -0.56 -0.53 4.39
C ARG A 46 0.66 0.20 3.83
N ARG A 47 0.47 1.29 3.09
CA ARG A 47 1.58 2.16 2.62
C ARG A 47 2.34 2.77 3.79
N LYS A 48 1.61 3.23 4.82
CA LYS A 48 2.21 3.78 6.04
C LYS A 48 2.99 2.72 6.81
N LEU A 49 2.42 1.52 6.99
CA LEU A 49 3.08 0.36 7.58
C LEU A 49 4.41 0.05 6.87
N LYS A 50 4.37 -0.10 5.54
CA LYS A 50 5.58 -0.33 4.73
C LYS A 50 6.64 0.73 4.98
N ARG A 51 6.27 2.01 4.91
CA ARG A 51 7.20 3.14 5.14
C ARG A 51 7.84 3.07 6.53
N ILE A 52 7.05 2.78 7.56
CA ILE A 52 7.56 2.66 8.94
C ILE A 52 8.57 1.53 9.02
N LEU A 53 8.25 0.34 8.48
CA LEU A 53 9.16 -0.80 8.51
C LEU A 53 10.45 -0.56 7.71
N ASP A 54 10.35 0.07 6.53
CA ASP A 54 11.51 0.34 5.66
C ASP A 54 12.50 1.34 6.30
N LYS A 55 12.01 2.27 7.14
CA LYS A 55 12.81 3.36 7.73
C LYS A 55 13.24 3.12 9.17
N LEU A 56 13.03 1.94 9.72
CA LEU A 56 13.55 1.59 11.04
C LEU A 56 15.08 1.74 11.12
N PRO A 57 15.62 2.22 12.26
CA PRO A 57 14.92 2.50 13.52
C PRO A 57 14.26 3.90 13.61
N ASP A 58 14.51 4.80 12.67
CA ASP A 58 14.15 6.22 12.78
C ASP A 58 12.65 6.48 12.95
N THR A 59 11.82 5.55 12.47
CA THR A 59 10.35 5.65 12.49
C THR A 59 9.67 4.78 13.55
N GLU A 60 10.42 4.21 14.50
CA GLU A 60 9.88 3.35 15.55
C GLU A 60 8.75 4.03 16.35
N ALA A 61 8.93 5.31 16.69
CA ALA A 61 7.94 6.10 17.43
C ALA A 61 6.60 6.27 16.70
N GLU A 62 6.55 6.03 15.40
CA GLU A 62 5.32 6.12 14.58
C GLU A 62 4.45 4.86 14.64
N TRP A 63 4.96 3.75 15.19
CA TRP A 63 4.28 2.46 15.23
C TRP A 63 2.94 2.51 15.98
N ASN A 64 2.96 2.92 17.24
CA ASN A 64 1.76 3.00 18.07
C ASN A 64 0.71 3.98 17.51
N PRO A 65 1.08 5.19 17.02
CA PRO A 65 0.17 6.05 16.29
C PRO A 65 -0.48 5.38 15.07
N MET A 66 0.27 4.63 14.26
CA MET A 66 -0.27 3.92 13.10
C MET A 66 -1.26 2.81 13.50
N LEU A 67 -1.00 2.08 14.59
CA LEU A 67 -1.96 1.09 15.11
C LEU A 67 -3.25 1.75 15.61
N ALA A 68 -3.13 2.89 16.30
CA ALA A 68 -4.29 3.65 16.78
C ALA A 68 -5.13 4.19 15.62
N GLU A 69 -4.48 4.68 14.56
CA GLU A 69 -5.13 5.11 13.32
C GLU A 69 -5.92 3.96 12.67
N GLY A 70 -5.31 2.78 12.53
CA GLY A 70 -6.00 1.61 11.95
C GLY A 70 -7.25 1.22 12.74
N ARG A 71 -7.18 1.23 14.08
CA ARG A 71 -8.35 1.00 14.94
C ARG A 71 -9.41 2.09 14.79
N ALA A 72 -9.00 3.36 14.70
CA ALA A 72 -9.92 4.48 14.52
C ALA A 72 -10.65 4.46 13.16
N LEU A 73 -9.99 3.95 12.12
CA LEU A 73 -10.57 3.70 10.80
C LEU A 73 -11.47 2.46 10.77
N GLY A 74 -11.60 1.72 11.88
CA GLY A 74 -12.40 0.49 11.94
C GLY A 74 -11.80 -0.67 11.16
N LEU A 75 -10.48 -0.68 10.95
CA LEU A 75 -9.81 -1.81 10.32
C LEU A 75 -9.83 -3.02 11.25
N ASP A 76 -10.13 -4.18 10.67
CA ASP A 76 -10.16 -5.46 11.38
C ASP A 76 -8.77 -5.81 11.95
N GLU A 77 -8.70 -6.15 13.23
CA GLU A 77 -7.44 -6.47 13.92
C GLU A 77 -6.73 -7.71 13.33
N PRO A 78 -7.41 -8.85 13.08
CA PRO A 78 -6.84 -9.98 12.35
C PRO A 78 -6.28 -9.60 10.97
N TRP A 79 -6.97 -8.73 10.24
CA TRP A 79 -6.48 -8.22 8.96
C TRP A 79 -5.21 -7.37 9.14
N MET A 80 -5.19 -6.45 10.11
CA MET A 80 -4.01 -5.61 10.38
C MET A 80 -2.80 -6.45 10.78
N LEU A 81 -2.98 -7.46 11.63
CA LEU A 81 -1.91 -8.38 12.02
C LEU A 81 -1.37 -9.14 10.81
N ARG A 82 -2.26 -9.65 9.94
CA ARG A 82 -1.83 -10.31 8.71
C ARG A 82 -1.03 -9.38 7.80
N ALA A 83 -1.49 -8.14 7.62
CA ALA A 83 -0.78 -7.15 6.83
C ALA A 83 0.61 -6.83 7.41
N GLN A 84 0.75 -6.78 8.75
CA GLN A 84 2.05 -6.61 9.42
C GLN A 84 3.00 -7.76 9.11
N ILE A 85 2.53 -9.00 9.23
CA ILE A 85 3.31 -10.22 8.95
C ILE A 85 3.71 -10.27 7.46
N GLU A 86 2.79 -9.96 6.55
CA GLU A 86 3.07 -9.90 5.11
C GLU A 86 4.12 -8.84 4.77
N GLU A 87 4.01 -7.62 5.32
CA GLU A 87 4.99 -6.57 5.09
C GLU A 87 6.35 -6.88 5.73
N PHE A 88 6.38 -7.60 6.86
CA PHE A 88 7.63 -8.12 7.42
C PHE A 88 8.30 -9.10 6.45
N ALA A 89 7.55 -10.06 5.89
CA ALA A 89 8.10 -10.98 4.88
C ALA A 89 8.62 -10.25 3.63
N LEU A 90 7.96 -9.17 3.21
CA LEU A 90 8.42 -8.33 2.11
C LEU A 90 9.66 -7.51 2.48
N LEU A 91 9.77 -7.04 3.72
CA LEU A 91 10.97 -6.37 4.22
C LEU A 91 12.17 -7.32 4.19
N VAL A 92 12.00 -8.56 4.65
CA VAL A 92 13.05 -9.61 4.59
C VAL A 92 13.54 -9.77 3.15
N ARG A 93 12.60 -9.95 2.20
CA ARG A 93 12.94 -10.08 0.76
C ARG A 93 13.71 -8.87 0.22
N ARG A 94 13.34 -7.65 0.62
CA ARG A 94 14.03 -6.41 0.21
C ARG A 94 15.45 -6.35 0.78
N VAL A 95 15.62 -6.72 2.05
CA VAL A 95 16.91 -6.75 2.73
C VAL A 95 17.87 -7.73 2.04
N ILE A 96 17.41 -8.92 1.69
CA ILE A 96 18.29 -9.92 1.05
C ILE A 96 18.42 -9.74 -0.47
N ALA A 97 17.77 -8.73 -1.06
CA ALA A 97 17.76 -8.54 -2.52
C ALA A 97 19.18 -8.30 -3.07
N ASP A 98 20.02 -7.59 -2.32
CA ASP A 98 21.41 -7.33 -2.67
C ASP A 98 22.36 -8.46 -2.23
N ARG A 99 21.81 -9.55 -1.67
CA ARG A 99 22.51 -10.77 -1.24
C ARG A 99 23.59 -10.57 -0.17
N GLU A 100 23.56 -9.42 0.51
CA GLU A 100 24.37 -9.13 1.68
C GLU A 100 23.44 -8.83 2.85
N PHE A 101 23.63 -9.53 3.96
CA PHE A 101 22.83 -9.37 5.17
C PHE A 101 23.72 -8.83 6.30
N THR A 102 23.75 -7.51 6.36
CA THR A 102 24.59 -6.70 7.24
C THR A 102 24.05 -6.65 8.68
N PRO A 103 24.89 -6.31 9.67
CA PRO A 103 24.43 -6.13 11.06
C PRO A 103 23.34 -5.06 11.22
N GLN A 104 23.29 -4.07 10.33
CA GLN A 104 22.24 -3.05 10.35
C GLN A 104 20.89 -3.63 9.94
N GLU A 105 20.89 -4.52 8.95
CA GLU A 105 19.68 -5.19 8.49
C GLU A 105 19.17 -6.22 9.50
N HIS A 106 20.06 -6.99 10.13
CA HIS A 106 19.72 -7.85 11.26
C HIS A 106 19.01 -7.05 12.36
N ARG A 107 19.56 -5.89 12.75
CA ARG A 107 18.92 -5.01 13.75
C ARG A 107 17.57 -4.47 13.28
N LYS A 108 17.43 -4.11 12.00
CA LYS A 108 16.16 -3.63 11.43
C LYS A 108 15.08 -4.72 11.51
N LEU A 109 15.40 -5.94 11.11
CA LEU A 109 14.45 -7.06 11.16
C LEU A 109 14.09 -7.43 12.60
N GLU A 110 15.05 -7.40 13.52
CA GLU A 110 14.80 -7.66 14.92
C GLU A 110 13.86 -6.61 15.53
N LEU A 111 14.07 -5.33 15.22
CA LEU A 111 13.18 -4.27 15.67
C LEU A 111 11.77 -4.41 15.08
N ALA A 112 11.67 -4.71 13.78
CA ALA A 112 10.39 -4.96 13.12
C ALA A 112 9.64 -6.15 13.77
N ARG A 113 10.35 -7.25 14.06
CA ARG A 113 9.78 -8.42 14.76
C ARG A 113 9.22 -8.04 16.12
N GLN A 114 9.97 -7.29 16.91
CA GLN A 114 9.55 -6.85 18.25
C GLN A 114 8.30 -5.97 18.20
N LEU A 115 8.23 -5.02 17.24
CA LEU A 115 7.07 -4.14 17.08
C LEU A 115 5.80 -4.91 16.71
N ILE A 116 5.92 -5.92 15.85
CA ILE A 116 4.80 -6.80 15.45
C ILE A 116 4.39 -7.73 16.61
N GLY A 117 5.30 -8.01 17.55
CA GLY A 117 5.10 -9.02 18.58
C GLY A 117 5.25 -10.45 18.04
N MET A 118 5.97 -10.63 16.93
CA MET A 118 6.19 -11.94 16.32
C MET A 118 7.19 -12.76 17.17
N PRO A 119 6.89 -14.02 17.50
CA PRO A 119 7.84 -14.91 18.17
C PRO A 119 9.14 -15.08 17.37
N GLU A 120 10.28 -15.15 18.06
CA GLU A 120 11.59 -15.33 17.42
C GLU A 120 11.64 -16.55 16.50
N ALA A 121 11.14 -17.70 16.96
CA ALA A 121 11.09 -18.93 16.16
C ALA A 121 10.28 -18.79 14.86
N GLU A 122 9.22 -17.98 14.89
CA GLU A 122 8.38 -17.73 13.70
C GLU A 122 9.11 -16.81 12.70
N ALA A 123 9.74 -15.75 13.20
CA ALA A 123 10.55 -14.86 12.38
C ALA A 123 11.74 -15.59 11.76
N GLU A 124 12.41 -16.45 12.53
CA GLU A 124 13.54 -17.25 12.06
C GLU A 124 13.12 -18.26 10.99
N ALA A 125 11.98 -18.95 11.19
CA ALA A 125 11.44 -19.87 10.19
C ALA A 125 11.10 -19.15 8.88
N MET A 126 10.49 -17.96 8.98
CA MET A 126 10.18 -17.12 7.81
C MET A 126 11.45 -16.66 7.10
N LEU A 127 12.45 -16.18 7.85
CA LEU A 127 13.73 -15.74 7.31
C LEU A 127 14.43 -16.89 6.55
N LYS A 128 14.53 -18.08 7.17
CA LYS A 128 15.11 -19.27 6.54
C LYS A 128 14.38 -19.67 5.26
N SER A 129 13.05 -19.66 5.28
CA SER A 129 12.25 -19.97 4.07
C SER A 129 12.56 -19.01 2.94
N ILE A 130 12.61 -17.70 3.24
CA ILE A 130 12.84 -16.66 2.23
C ILE A 130 14.27 -16.69 1.70
N ILE A 131 15.27 -16.95 2.56
CA ILE A 131 16.65 -17.13 2.12
C ILE A 131 16.76 -18.36 1.22
N ALA A 132 16.17 -19.49 1.60
CA ALA A 132 16.18 -20.69 0.76
C ALA A 132 15.53 -20.45 -0.62
N GLU A 133 14.41 -19.71 -0.66
CA GLU A 133 13.78 -19.27 -1.92
C GLU A 133 14.74 -18.42 -2.77
N ALA A 134 15.42 -17.46 -2.15
CA ALA A 134 16.36 -16.58 -2.84
C ALA A 134 17.59 -17.34 -3.36
N GLU A 135 18.19 -18.21 -2.55
CA GLU A 135 19.33 -19.03 -2.95
C GLU A 135 18.98 -19.98 -4.09
N ALA A 136 17.79 -20.58 -4.07
CA ALA A 136 17.29 -21.39 -5.17
C ALA A 136 17.10 -20.58 -6.46
N PHE A 137 16.66 -19.32 -6.35
CA PHE A 137 16.48 -18.43 -7.49
C PHE A 137 17.81 -17.92 -8.08
N PHE A 138 18.76 -17.53 -7.23
CA PHE A 138 20.05 -16.96 -7.65
C PHE A 138 21.13 -18.02 -7.93
N GLY A 139 20.99 -19.24 -7.42
CA GLY A 139 21.97 -20.32 -7.56
C GLY A 139 23.23 -20.15 -6.70
N GLU A 140 23.22 -19.20 -5.76
CA GLU A 140 24.35 -18.87 -4.90
C GLU A 140 23.87 -18.46 -3.50
N SER A 141 24.72 -18.65 -2.49
CA SER A 141 24.37 -18.31 -1.11
C SER A 141 24.24 -16.81 -0.85
N VAL A 142 23.39 -16.45 0.12
CA VAL A 142 23.30 -15.09 0.68
C VAL A 142 24.40 -14.90 1.73
N LYS A 143 25.18 -13.82 1.64
CA LYS A 143 26.29 -13.57 2.58
C LYS A 143 25.76 -12.98 3.88
N GLY A 144 26.18 -13.53 5.03
CA GLY A 144 25.78 -13.02 6.35
C GLY A 144 24.39 -13.46 6.82
N ALA A 145 23.76 -14.37 6.07
CA ALA A 145 22.56 -15.13 6.41
C ALA A 145 22.76 -16.05 7.61
#